data_AF-A0A662C0Y2-F1
#
_entry.id   AF-A0A662C0Y2-F1
#
_cell.length_a   1.000
_cell.length_b   1.000
_cell.length_c   1.000
_cell.angle_alpha   90.00
_cell.angle_beta   90.00
_cell.angle_gamma   90.00
#
_symmetry.space_group_name_H-M   'P 1'
#
loop_
_entity.id
_entity.type
_entity.pdbx_description
1 polymer ?
#
loop_
_entity_poly.entity_id
_entity_poly.type
_entity_poly.pdbx_seq_one_letter_code
_entity_poly.pdbx_strand_id
1 'polypeptide(L)'
;APKDFEWNYVAYIAGWHNVFYNSKNASNSSFGTIVTPTPTVVTDKEKKTITIQFSPDVLGNLVTLEGVKIYITTWDNNGSEGGHREIILEGAPFVFGGSEDPNASLIIDDTKVITIF
;
A
#
# COMPACT_ATOMS: atom_id res chain seq x y z
N ALA A 1 -0.98 10.62 -2.25
CA ALA A 1 -2.29 9.99 -1.98
C ALA A 1 -3.41 10.84 -2.59
N PRO A 2 -4.47 10.23 -3.17
CA PRO A 2 -5.53 10.96 -3.83
C PRO A 2 -6.39 11.71 -2.81
N LYS A 3 -6.71 12.96 -3.13
CA LYS A 3 -7.62 13.79 -2.32
C LYS A 3 -9.04 13.25 -2.43
N ASP A 4 -9.79 13.32 -1.32
CA ASP A 4 -11.21 12.94 -1.23
C ASP A 4 -11.48 11.46 -1.64
N PHE A 5 -10.50 10.59 -1.43
CA PHE A 5 -10.63 9.14 -1.67
C PHE A 5 -11.20 8.45 -0.43
N GLU A 6 -12.29 7.70 -0.62
CA GLU A 6 -12.83 6.86 0.44
C GLU A 6 -12.04 5.54 0.51
N TRP A 7 -11.38 5.32 1.65
CA TRP A 7 -10.61 4.10 1.88
C TRP A 7 -11.49 3.07 2.57
N ASN A 8 -11.84 2.00 1.86
CA ASN A 8 -12.55 0.87 2.46
C ASN A 8 -11.58 -0.22 2.96
N TYR A 9 -10.44 -0.37 2.28
CA TYR A 9 -9.45 -1.39 2.57
C TYR A 9 -8.02 -0.90 2.32
N VAL A 10 -7.05 -1.54 2.97
CA VAL A 10 -5.62 -1.40 2.67
C VAL A 10 -4.91 -2.74 2.78
N ALA A 11 -4.13 -3.09 1.76
CA ALA A 11 -3.20 -4.21 1.80
C ALA A 11 -1.78 -3.67 1.99
N TYR A 12 -1.14 -4.05 3.09
CA TYR A 12 0.25 -3.72 3.36
C TYR A 12 1.13 -4.94 3.05
N ILE A 13 1.87 -4.86 1.95
CA ILE A 13 2.62 -5.97 1.37
C ILE A 13 4.10 -5.57 1.25
N ALA A 14 4.98 -6.35 1.86
CA ALA A 14 6.42 -6.21 1.82
C ALA A 14 7.10 -7.59 2.01
N GLY A 15 8.43 -7.66 1.93
CA GLY A 15 9.17 -8.93 2.01
C GLY A 15 8.85 -9.80 3.23
N TRP A 16 8.54 -9.18 4.38
CA TRP A 16 8.12 -9.86 5.62
C TRP A 16 6.71 -9.48 6.11
N HIS A 17 5.94 -8.76 5.30
CA HIS A 17 4.61 -8.31 5.67
C HIS A 17 3.60 -8.66 4.59
N ASN A 18 2.49 -9.26 5.00
CA ASN A 18 1.33 -9.44 4.15
C ASN A 18 0.11 -9.36 5.06
N VAL A 19 -0.46 -8.16 5.18
CA VAL A 19 -1.59 -7.91 6.07
C VAL A 19 -2.63 -7.10 5.33
N PHE A 20 -3.90 -7.44 5.55
CA PHE A 20 -5.04 -6.79 4.93
C PHE A 20 -5.95 -6.22 6.01
N TYR A 21 -6.38 -4.97 5.85
CA TYR A 21 -7.24 -4.27 6.80
C TYR A 21 -8.46 -3.74 6.07
N ASN A 22 -9.60 -3.71 6.78
CA ASN A 22 -10.72 -2.84 6.43
C ASN A 22 -10.68 -1.57 7.29
N SER A 23 -11.38 -0.54 6.85
CA SER A 23 -11.38 0.77 7.52
C SER A 23 -12.13 0.82 8.86
N LYS A 24 -12.76 -0.29 9.31
CA LYS A 24 -13.42 -0.33 10.61
C LYS A 24 -12.38 -0.12 11.72
N ASN A 25 -12.65 0.83 12.61
CA ASN A 25 -11.75 1.25 13.69
C ASN A 25 -10.42 1.86 13.21
N ALA A 26 -10.32 2.31 11.96
CA ALA A 26 -9.14 3.04 11.50
C ALA A 26 -9.01 4.39 12.21
N SER A 27 -7.78 4.83 12.42
CA SER A 27 -7.43 6.12 13.03
C SER A 27 -6.15 6.67 12.41
N ASN A 28 -5.66 7.82 12.89
CA ASN A 28 -4.36 8.36 12.49
C ASN A 28 -3.16 7.45 12.85
N SER A 29 -3.37 6.43 13.69
CA SER A 29 -2.33 5.55 14.22
C SER A 29 -2.63 4.06 13.95
N SER A 30 -3.69 3.75 13.19
CA SER A 30 -4.11 2.38 12.90
C SER A 30 -4.80 2.28 11.55
N PHE A 31 -4.43 1.27 10.75
CA PHE A 31 -5.05 0.97 9.46
C PHE A 31 -6.48 0.41 9.57
N GLY A 32 -6.93 0.06 10.78
CA GLY A 32 -8.26 -0.47 11.05
C GLY A 32 -8.24 -1.92 11.49
N THR A 33 -9.24 -2.70 11.08
CA THR A 33 -9.43 -4.08 11.55
C THR A 33 -8.83 -5.07 10.55
N ILE A 34 -8.00 -5.99 11.03
CA ILE A 34 -7.41 -7.05 10.20
C ILE A 34 -8.53 -7.91 9.60
N VAL A 35 -8.38 -8.23 8.32
CA VAL A 35 -9.26 -9.11 7.56
C VAL A 35 -8.49 -10.36 7.16
N THR A 36 -9.12 -11.52 7.34
CA THR A 36 -8.55 -12.83 6.99
C THR A 36 -9.49 -13.58 6.05
N PRO A 37 -8.97 -14.33 5.06
CA PRO A 37 -7.54 -14.50 4.74
C PRO A 37 -6.90 -13.22 4.15
N THR A 38 -5.59 -13.07 4.36
CA THR A 38 -4.77 -12.05 3.68
C THR A 38 -4.60 -12.43 2.20
N PRO A 39 -4.34 -11.49 1.29
CA PRO A 39 -4.15 -11.81 -0.12
C PRO A 39 -2.98 -12.76 -0.34
N THR A 40 -3.02 -13.55 -1.42
CA THR A 40 -1.82 -14.26 -1.88
C THR A 40 -0.97 -13.33 -2.75
N VAL A 41 0.35 -13.51 -2.68
CA VAL A 41 1.32 -12.70 -3.44
C VAL A 41 2.25 -13.64 -4.19
N VAL A 42 2.31 -13.49 -5.50
CA VAL A 42 3.18 -14.28 -6.39
C VAL A 42 4.04 -13.34 -7.21
N THR A 43 5.34 -13.59 -7.26
CA THR A 43 6.29 -12.78 -8.04
C THR A 43 6.80 -13.58 -9.23
N ASP A 44 6.81 -12.95 -10.40
CA ASP A 44 7.42 -13.48 -11.63
C ASP A 44 8.52 -12.51 -12.06
N LYS A 45 9.76 -12.87 -11.76
CA LYS A 45 10.93 -12.00 -11.99
C LYS A 45 11.22 -11.82 -13.49
N GLU A 46 11.04 -12.87 -14.28
CA GLU A 46 11.29 -12.83 -15.72
C GLU A 46 10.29 -11.90 -16.41
N LYS A 47 9.02 -11.92 -15.98
CA LYS A 47 7.97 -11.03 -16.50
C LYS A 47 7.90 -9.68 -15.82
N LYS A 48 8.66 -9.47 -14.73
CA LYS A 48 8.62 -8.28 -13.88
C LYS A 48 7.21 -8.00 -13.34
N THR A 49 6.51 -9.06 -12.92
CA THR A 49 5.11 -8.99 -12.48
C THR A 49 4.99 -9.41 -11.02
N ILE A 50 4.16 -8.69 -10.27
CA ILE A 50 3.68 -9.09 -8.96
C ILE A 50 2.17 -9.29 -9.09
N THR A 51 1.69 -10.49 -8.80
CA THR A 51 0.27 -10.83 -8.76
C THR A 51 -0.18 -10.85 -7.31
N ILE A 52 -1.16 -10.01 -6.99
CA ILE A 52 -1.81 -9.95 -5.68
C ILE A 52 -3.25 -10.42 -5.87
N GLN A 53 -3.65 -11.49 -5.18
CA GLN A 53 -4.98 -12.06 -5.32
C GLN A 53 -5.73 -12.04 -3.98
N PHE A 54 -6.91 -11.43 -4.00
CA PHE A 54 -7.81 -11.33 -2.86
C PHE A 54 -8.90 -12.41 -2.96
N SER A 55 -9.32 -12.93 -1.81
CA SER A 55 -10.49 -13.81 -1.77
C SER A 55 -11.78 -12.97 -1.92
N PRO A 56 -12.79 -13.42 -2.68
CA PRO A 56 -14.01 -12.63 -2.88
C PRO A 56 -14.76 -12.30 -1.59
N ASP A 57 -14.77 -13.22 -0.61
CA ASP A 57 -15.46 -13.07 0.67
C ASP A 57 -14.89 -11.95 1.54
N VAL A 58 -13.58 -11.72 1.48
CA VAL A 58 -12.94 -10.62 2.23
C VAL A 58 -13.27 -9.23 1.68
N LEU A 59 -13.72 -9.18 0.42
CA LEU A 59 -14.22 -7.98 -0.25
C LEU A 59 -15.76 -7.89 -0.21
N GLY A 60 -16.44 -8.73 0.57
CA GLY A 60 -17.89 -8.69 0.73
C GLY A 60 -18.67 -9.45 -0.35
N ASN A 61 -18.03 -10.36 -1.08
CA ASN A 61 -18.64 -11.17 -2.16
C ASN A 61 -19.35 -10.31 -3.21
N LEU A 62 -18.70 -9.23 -3.65
CA LEU A 62 -19.22 -8.39 -4.73
C LEU A 62 -19.45 -9.23 -5.99
N VAL A 63 -20.62 -9.06 -6.60
CA VAL A 63 -20.98 -9.77 -7.84
C VAL A 63 -20.15 -9.27 -9.04
N THR A 64 -19.68 -8.03 -8.98
CA THR A 64 -18.79 -7.39 -9.96
C THR A 64 -17.83 -6.45 -9.24
N LEU A 65 -16.66 -6.21 -9.85
CA LEU A 65 -15.72 -5.18 -9.42
C LEU A 65 -15.89 -3.86 -10.17
N GLU A 66 -16.86 -3.75 -11.08
CA GLU A 66 -17.14 -2.52 -11.81
C GLU A 66 -17.32 -1.33 -10.85
N GLY A 67 -16.62 -0.23 -11.12
CA GLY A 67 -16.60 0.96 -10.27
C GLY A 67 -15.66 0.88 -9.07
N VAL A 68 -15.06 -0.28 -8.77
CA VAL A 68 -14.02 -0.40 -7.75
C VAL A 68 -12.82 0.47 -8.14
N LYS A 69 -12.31 1.20 -7.16
CA LYS A 69 -11.17 2.11 -7.31
C LYS A 69 -9.96 1.53 -6.59
N ILE A 70 -8.82 1.51 -7.28
CA ILE A 70 -7.55 0.99 -6.77
C ILE A 70 -6.52 2.11 -6.87
N TYR A 71 -5.77 2.30 -5.80
CA TYR A 71 -4.59 3.18 -5.77
C TYR A 71 -3.44 2.39 -5.19
N ILE A 72 -2.31 2.37 -5.90
CA ILE A 72 -1.12 1.62 -5.53
C ILE A 72 0.00 2.60 -5.29
N THR A 73 0.71 2.41 -4.19
CA THR A 73 1.88 3.20 -3.81
C THR A 73 3.01 2.27 -3.45
N THR A 74 4.23 2.76 -3.65
CA THR A 74 5.44 2.11 -3.19
C THR A 74 6.10 2.96 -2.10
N TRP A 75 6.70 2.27 -1.15
CA TRP A 75 7.48 2.86 -0.07
C TRP A 75 8.75 2.03 0.10
N ASP A 76 9.76 2.66 0.67
CA ASP A 76 10.91 1.93 1.18
C ASP A 76 10.78 1.69 2.68
N ASN A 77 11.23 0.53 3.14
CA ASN A 77 11.18 0.15 4.54
C ASN A 77 12.51 0.48 5.22
N ASN A 78 12.46 1.01 6.44
CA ASN A 78 13.65 1.29 7.22
C ASN A 78 14.24 0.03 7.90
N GLY A 79 14.32 -1.07 7.15
CA GLY A 79 14.97 -2.32 7.57
C GLY A 79 14.47 -2.90 8.90
N SER A 80 15.40 -3.29 9.77
CA SER A 80 15.09 -3.87 11.08
C SER A 80 14.57 -2.88 12.11
N GLU A 81 14.71 -1.58 11.85
CA GLU A 81 14.27 -0.50 12.74
C GLU A 81 12.75 -0.29 12.66
N GLY A 82 12.12 -0.80 11.60
CA GLY A 82 10.70 -0.67 11.33
C GLY A 82 10.31 0.71 10.80
N GLY A 83 9.11 0.80 10.23
CA GLY A 83 8.61 2.02 9.60
C GLY A 83 9.12 2.26 8.18
N HIS A 84 8.88 3.47 7.67
CA HIS A 84 9.27 3.88 6.32
C HIS A 84 10.56 4.68 6.35
N ARG A 85 11.39 4.52 5.30
CA ARG A 85 12.63 5.28 5.16
C ARG A 85 12.30 6.76 4.94
N GLU A 86 12.98 7.64 5.67
CA GLU A 86 12.84 9.09 5.53
C GLU A 86 13.43 9.61 4.22
N ILE A 87 12.95 10.78 3.79
CA ILE A 87 13.49 11.55 2.66
C ILE A 87 14.10 12.82 3.23
N ILE A 88 15.39 13.03 3.00
CA ILE A 88 16.14 14.23 3.44
C ILE A 88 16.54 15.08 2.22
N LEU A 89 17.18 16.23 2.44
CA LEU A 89 17.58 17.11 1.34
C LEU A 89 18.61 16.45 0.41
N GLU A 90 19.78 16.13 0.95
CA GLU A 90 20.96 15.70 0.17
C GLU A 90 21.02 14.19 -0.11
N GLY A 91 20.20 13.39 0.60
CA GLY A 91 20.29 11.93 0.59
C GLY A 91 21.58 11.39 1.21
N ALA A 92 21.70 10.06 1.25
CA ALA A 92 22.89 9.34 1.73
C ALA A 92 22.91 7.91 1.11
N PRO A 93 23.97 7.10 1.30
CA PRO A 93 24.07 5.76 0.68
C PRO A 93 22.87 4.83 0.89
N PHE A 94 22.07 5.05 1.93
CA PHE A 94 20.84 4.33 2.23
C PHE A 94 19.69 5.28 2.60
N VAL A 95 19.67 6.51 2.10
CA VAL A 95 18.61 7.48 2.42
C VAL A 95 18.24 8.24 1.15
N PHE A 96 16.95 8.37 0.89
CA PHE A 96 16.46 9.13 -0.26
C PHE A 96 16.71 10.63 -0.05
N GLY A 97 17.11 11.31 -1.13
CA GLY A 97 17.26 12.76 -1.20
C GLY A 97 16.06 13.44 -1.87
N GLY A 98 15.97 14.76 -1.76
CA GLY A 98 15.06 15.57 -2.58
C GLY A 98 14.00 16.39 -1.83
N SER A 99 14.04 16.47 -0.50
CA SER A 99 13.12 17.33 0.26
C SER A 99 13.74 17.94 1.51
N GLU A 100 13.50 19.24 1.72
CA GLU A 100 13.78 19.93 3.00
C GLU A 100 12.60 19.87 3.98
N ASP A 101 11.40 19.49 3.50
CA ASP A 101 10.21 19.38 4.34
C ASP A 101 10.30 18.12 5.22
N PRO A 102 10.32 18.26 6.56
CA PRO A 102 10.34 17.11 7.47
C PRO A 102 9.04 16.28 7.42
N ASN A 103 7.98 16.78 6.79
CA ASN A 103 6.70 16.08 6.58
C ASN A 103 6.49 15.67 5.13
N ALA A 104 7.56 15.64 4.32
CA ALA A 104 7.47 15.21 2.94
C ALA A 104 6.81 13.82 2.84
N SER A 105 6.00 13.64 1.81
CA SER A 105 5.41 12.34 1.51
C SER A 105 6.51 11.30 1.31
N LEU A 106 6.44 10.19 2.06
CA LEU A 106 7.37 9.07 1.96
C LEU A 106 7.03 8.08 0.82
N ILE A 107 5.99 8.37 0.04
CA ILE A 107 5.65 7.60 -1.16
C ILE A 107 6.75 7.83 -2.21
N ILE A 108 7.36 6.75 -2.68
CA ILE A 108 8.42 6.79 -3.69
C ILE A 108 7.85 6.87 -5.11
N ASP A 109 6.79 6.11 -5.37
CA ASP A 109 6.05 6.09 -6.64
C ASP A 109 4.60 5.68 -6.38
N ASP A 110 3.69 6.11 -7.24
CA ASP A 110 2.26 5.82 -7.16
C ASP A 110 1.57 5.71 -8.52
N THR A 111 0.44 5.02 -8.54
CA THR A 111 -0.44 5.01 -9.70
C THR A 111 -1.43 6.17 -9.61
N LYS A 112 -1.99 6.58 -10.75
CA LYS A 112 -3.31 7.23 -10.71
C LYS A 112 -4.34 6.26 -10.10
N VAL A 113 -5.49 6.79 -9.65
CA VAL A 113 -6.62 5.93 -9.29
C VAL A 113 -7.07 5.15 -10.52
N ILE A 114 -7.01 3.83 -10.44
CA ILE A 114 -7.48 2.89 -11.44
C ILE A 114 -8.95 2.59 -11.11
N THR A 115 -9.86 2.76 -12.07
CA THR A 115 -11.27 2.35 -11.92
C THR A 115 -11.51 1.13 -12.78
N ILE A 116 -12.08 0.08 -12.20
CA ILE A 116 -12.43 -1.15 -12.90
C ILE A 116 -13.73 -0.93 -13.67
N PHE A 117 -13.80 -1.43 -14.91
CA PHE A 117 -14.92 -1.31 -15.85
C PHE A 117 -15.30 -2.67 -16.42
#